data_AF-A0A970R527-F1
#
_entry.id   AF-A0A970R527-F1
#
_cell.length_a   1.000
_cell.length_b   1.000
_cell.length_c   1.000
_cell.angle_alpha   90.00
_cell.angle_beta   90.00
_cell.angle_gamma   90.00
#
_symmetry.space_group_name_H-M   'P 1'
#
loop_
_entity.id
_entity.type
_entity.pdbx_description
1 polymer ?
#
loop_
_entity_poly.entity_id
_entity_poly.type
_entity_poly.pdbx_seq_one_letter_code
_entity_poly.pdbx_strand_id
1 'polypeptide(L)'
;MKPIFLAIAFLLISAGLLAQPVPEKAPADTTYKIDAEELLEMHANGIILPLEMPAHDVFANFHYEWFGDLPAVYDMRDSAWLTPVKSQSAGGCWAYSTMGAVEARLMMLGLGEYNLSDNNLKFCHGYIPARNTNGNHWMSSAYFARAAGPYLETEDPHPGGTNSNDDCPTQFSPQFYIGQSRYPPSQDAQYIKQTVLEYGPVWSLLYYNATYLNTANATYFYGGSHAVNHAGVIVGWNDTLTTAGGTGAWIVRNTYGASFGEGGYYFISYNDSQFTKYNGFWPDAVAHDPEATIHQYDEIGGYWGTGFGNSKGCGLVHFDGAEKAISLAQIGTFVVSATSSVSINIYTTFSDSLSGWLGAMTEQNIELPGYYTFDLDTAIYLPAGQDFYVEVCYNSNDPDDQWPIAIEDTIAGYSMPQIETGRFWIAPDPDIWPTAWYAIGQNTPYHYDLCIKAITHDLFTLSGIAQYDDSLQSVAANLNLLLYDTAGRVVDSVVTDSTGYYSFENLRSGNYLLGATLSENVTGTINSTDALAVALHLNNISGFTLSGAALAAADANADQTLDSLDVAAIQKRTVLIPGTIGNPLLVVNPSAITIAASDVSHNILIRLRGDVKR
;
A
#
# COMPACT_ATOMS: atom_id res chain seq x y z
N MET A 1 -15.16 -39.11 75.34
CA MET A 1 -14.65 -39.51 74.01
C MET A 1 -15.84 -39.59 73.06
N LYS A 2 -16.00 -38.61 72.18
CA LYS A 2 -17.06 -38.53 71.15
C LYS A 2 -16.36 -38.58 69.77
N PRO A 3 -16.86 -39.35 68.79
CA PRO A 3 -16.20 -39.48 67.51
C PRO A 3 -16.48 -38.26 66.63
N ILE A 4 -15.43 -37.73 66.00
CA ILE A 4 -15.50 -36.66 65.01
C ILE A 4 -15.72 -37.33 63.65
N PHE A 5 -16.87 -37.02 63.03
CA PHE A 5 -17.17 -37.35 61.64
C PHE A 5 -16.30 -36.50 60.71
N LEU A 6 -15.52 -37.15 59.85
CA LEU A 6 -14.80 -36.52 58.76
C LEU A 6 -15.75 -36.41 57.56
N ALA A 7 -16.26 -35.21 57.28
CA ALA A 7 -17.02 -34.93 56.07
C ALA A 7 -16.03 -34.64 54.93
N ILE A 8 -15.94 -35.56 53.97
CA ILE A 8 -15.23 -35.36 52.71
C ILE A 8 -16.15 -34.54 51.81
N ALA A 9 -15.83 -33.25 51.64
CA ALA A 9 -16.47 -32.41 50.63
C ALA A 9 -15.84 -32.75 49.26
N PHE A 10 -16.59 -33.47 48.42
CA PHE A 10 -16.30 -33.56 47.01
C PHE A 10 -16.58 -32.19 46.38
N LEU A 11 -15.51 -31.48 46.00
CA LEU A 11 -15.58 -30.31 45.14
C LEU A 11 -15.88 -30.82 43.72
N LEU A 12 -17.16 -30.77 43.33
CA LEU A 12 -17.56 -30.87 41.93
C LEU A 12 -17.07 -29.62 41.23
N ILE A 13 -15.91 -29.70 40.56
CA ILE A 13 -15.54 -28.73 39.52
C ILE A 13 -16.51 -29.01 38.37
N SER A 14 -17.60 -28.24 38.30
CA SER A 14 -18.38 -28.13 37.07
C SER A 14 -17.47 -27.46 36.04
N ALA A 15 -16.93 -28.25 35.10
CA ALA A 15 -16.48 -27.71 33.84
C ALA A 15 -17.71 -27.08 33.17
N GLY A 16 -17.87 -25.77 33.33
CA GLY A 16 -18.83 -25.02 32.55
C GLY A 16 -18.36 -25.09 31.11
N LEU A 17 -19.04 -25.87 30.28
CA LEU A 17 -19.04 -25.65 28.84
C LEU A 17 -19.54 -24.22 28.63
N LEU A 18 -18.63 -23.30 28.34
CA LEU A 18 -19.01 -21.97 27.89
C LEU A 18 -19.84 -22.15 26.60
N ALA A 19 -20.92 -21.40 26.45
CA ALA A 19 -21.61 -21.36 25.18
C ALA A 19 -20.73 -20.59 24.18
N GLN A 20 -20.67 -21.06 22.93
CA GLN A 20 -19.99 -20.34 21.86
C GLN A 20 -20.65 -18.95 21.69
N PRO A 21 -19.89 -17.85 21.67
CA PRO A 21 -20.44 -16.52 21.46
C PRO A 21 -20.98 -16.41 20.03
N VAL A 22 -22.01 -15.59 19.83
CA VAL A 22 -22.62 -15.34 18.52
C VAL A 22 -22.16 -14.00 17.97
N PRO A 23 -22.07 -13.84 16.63
CA PRO A 23 -21.73 -12.57 16.05
C PRO A 23 -22.73 -11.47 16.40
N GLU A 24 -22.20 -10.29 16.72
CA GLU A 24 -22.94 -9.06 16.98
C GLU A 24 -22.27 -7.91 16.22
N LYS A 25 -23.08 -7.09 15.53
CA LYS A 25 -22.61 -5.85 14.93
C LYS A 25 -22.66 -4.74 15.98
N ALA A 26 -21.70 -3.81 15.97
CA ALA A 26 -21.74 -2.68 16.90
C ALA A 26 -23.10 -1.96 16.82
N PRO A 27 -23.76 -1.69 17.97
CA PRO A 27 -25.04 -1.01 17.98
C PRO A 27 -24.86 0.45 17.57
N ALA A 28 -25.92 1.06 17.04
CA ALA A 28 -25.90 2.50 16.73
C ALA A 28 -25.94 3.34 18.02
N ASP A 29 -25.17 4.43 18.07
CA ASP A 29 -25.23 5.42 19.14
C ASP A 29 -26.54 6.21 19.06
N THR A 30 -27.47 5.88 19.96
CA THR A 30 -28.78 6.55 20.05
C THR A 30 -28.72 8.02 20.49
N THR A 31 -27.58 8.46 21.01
CA THR A 31 -27.34 9.85 21.44
C THR A 31 -26.80 10.73 20.31
N TYR A 32 -26.13 10.12 19.33
CA TYR A 32 -25.68 10.81 18.13
C TYR A 32 -26.86 11.16 17.22
N LYS A 33 -27.01 12.45 16.92
CA LYS A 33 -28.04 12.97 16.03
C LYS A 33 -27.47 14.15 15.25
N ILE A 34 -27.70 14.14 13.95
CA ILE A 34 -27.55 15.32 13.10
C ILE A 34 -28.96 15.80 12.78
N ASP A 35 -29.29 17.02 13.15
CA ASP A 35 -30.59 17.57 12.80
C ASP A 35 -30.67 18.01 11.32
N ALA A 36 -31.87 18.32 10.84
CA ALA A 36 -32.07 18.65 9.43
C ALA A 36 -31.40 19.97 9.02
N GLU A 37 -31.26 20.93 9.92
CA GLU A 37 -30.62 22.21 9.64
C GLU A 37 -29.10 22.03 9.56
N GLU A 38 -28.52 21.29 10.51
CA GLU A 38 -27.11 20.90 10.51
C GLU A 38 -26.76 20.11 9.25
N LEU A 39 -27.56 19.10 8.89
CA LEU A 39 -27.33 18.31 7.69
C LEU A 39 -27.36 19.17 6.42
N LEU A 40 -28.28 20.14 6.33
CA LEU A 40 -28.34 21.08 5.22
C LEU A 40 -27.11 21.99 5.17
N GLU A 41 -26.61 22.44 6.32
CA GLU A 41 -25.41 23.27 6.41
C GLU A 41 -24.14 22.49 6.02
N MET A 42 -24.02 21.25 6.50
CA MET A 42 -22.98 20.31 6.08
C MET A 42 -22.99 20.12 4.56
N HIS A 43 -24.19 19.88 4.01
CA HIS A 43 -24.36 19.73 2.58
C HIS A 43 -24.00 20.98 1.77
N ALA A 44 -24.33 22.16 2.29
CA ALA A 44 -23.99 23.41 1.61
C ALA A 44 -22.48 23.66 1.54
N ASN A 45 -21.70 23.13 2.49
CA ASN A 45 -20.28 23.40 2.63
C ASN A 45 -19.37 22.26 2.15
N GLY A 46 -19.90 21.10 1.78
CA GLY A 46 -19.07 20.03 1.25
C GLY A 46 -18.63 19.00 2.27
N ILE A 47 -19.40 18.78 3.34
CA ILE A 47 -19.14 17.74 4.35
C ILE A 47 -20.35 16.83 4.51
N ILE A 48 -20.09 15.55 4.79
CA ILE A 48 -21.09 14.59 5.26
C ILE A 48 -20.43 13.67 6.27
N LEU A 49 -21.06 13.53 7.43
CA LEU A 49 -20.74 12.48 8.39
C LEU A 49 -21.70 11.32 8.18
N PRO A 50 -21.32 10.11 8.59
CA PRO A 50 -22.27 9.02 8.78
C PRO A 50 -23.48 9.53 9.59
N LEU A 51 -24.70 9.24 9.11
CA LEU A 51 -25.94 9.63 9.80
C LEU A 51 -26.17 8.82 11.08
N GLU A 52 -25.49 7.68 11.19
CA GLU A 52 -25.45 6.81 12.35
C GLU A 52 -23.98 6.50 12.65
N MET A 53 -23.61 6.48 13.94
CA MET A 53 -22.28 6.13 14.42
C MET A 53 -22.37 4.84 15.25
N PRO A 54 -21.34 3.99 15.27
CA PRO A 54 -21.29 2.89 16.23
C PRO A 54 -21.17 3.43 17.66
N ALA A 55 -21.88 2.82 18.60
CA ALA A 55 -21.82 3.12 20.04
C ALA A 55 -20.59 2.45 20.66
N HIS A 56 -19.41 2.86 20.21
CA HIS A 56 -18.13 2.30 20.62
C HIS A 56 -17.06 3.39 20.63
N ASP A 57 -16.38 3.54 21.76
CA ASP A 57 -15.23 4.45 21.88
C ASP A 57 -13.95 3.72 21.47
N VAL A 58 -13.55 3.92 20.22
CA VAL A 58 -12.36 3.29 19.63
C VAL A 58 -11.03 3.70 20.27
N PHE A 59 -11.04 4.65 21.22
CA PHE A 59 -9.88 5.14 21.94
C PHE A 59 -9.95 4.92 23.46
N ALA A 60 -10.91 4.15 23.99
CA ALA A 60 -11.18 4.11 25.44
C ALA A 60 -9.95 3.72 26.31
N ASN A 61 -9.04 2.89 25.78
CA ASN A 61 -7.78 2.50 26.42
C ASN A 61 -6.52 3.07 25.76
N PHE A 62 -6.68 4.07 24.90
CA PHE A 62 -5.55 4.75 24.30
C PHE A 62 -4.85 5.65 25.33
N HIS A 63 -3.61 5.30 25.65
CA HIS A 63 -2.74 6.10 26.50
C HIS A 63 -1.46 6.43 25.77
N TYR A 64 -1.34 7.70 25.41
CA TYR A 64 -0.12 8.22 24.83
C TYR A 64 0.74 8.89 25.89
N GLU A 65 1.88 8.27 26.24
CA GLU A 65 2.88 8.89 27.13
C GLU A 65 4.01 9.50 26.29
N TRP A 66 3.95 10.82 26.13
CA TRP A 66 5.02 11.60 25.50
C TRP A 66 6.12 11.98 26.50
N PHE A 67 7.39 11.79 26.12
CA PHE A 67 8.55 12.11 26.96
C PHE A 67 9.44 13.24 26.41
N GLY A 68 9.04 13.93 25.32
CA GLY A 68 9.81 15.02 24.71
C GLY A 68 9.27 16.42 25.02
N ASP A 69 10.03 17.46 24.66
CA ASP A 69 9.52 18.83 24.67
C ASP A 69 9.04 19.19 23.25
N LEU A 70 7.76 19.52 23.10
CA LEU A 70 7.23 20.09 21.86
C LEU A 70 7.58 21.58 21.80
N PRO A 71 7.96 22.12 20.63
CA PRO A 71 8.19 23.56 20.50
C PRO A 71 6.90 24.34 20.78
N ALA A 72 7.01 25.50 21.44
CA ALA A 72 5.86 26.36 21.73
C ALA A 72 5.20 26.91 20.44
N VAL A 73 5.97 27.00 19.36
CA VAL A 73 5.49 27.42 18.04
C VAL A 73 6.13 26.53 16.99
N TYR A 74 5.33 25.99 16.10
CA TYR A 74 5.77 25.27 14.92
C TYR A 74 4.93 25.71 13.73
N ASP A 75 5.56 26.06 12.62
CA ASP A 75 4.88 26.58 11.44
C ASP A 75 5.47 25.95 10.17
N MET A 76 4.73 25.04 9.53
CA MET A 76 5.18 24.42 8.29
C MET A 76 5.23 25.39 7.12
N ARG A 77 4.66 26.61 7.22
CA ARG A 77 4.81 27.65 6.18
C ARG A 77 6.27 28.10 6.02
N ASP A 78 7.10 27.89 7.04
CA ASP A 78 8.54 28.15 6.98
C ASP A 78 9.34 26.98 6.37
N SER A 79 8.66 25.89 5.98
CA SER A 79 9.26 24.71 5.34
C SER A 79 9.09 24.71 3.82
N ALA A 80 9.74 23.75 3.14
CA ALA A 80 9.57 23.50 1.71
C ALA A 80 8.46 22.47 1.40
N TRP A 81 7.68 22.04 2.40
CA TRP A 81 6.76 20.89 2.28
C TRP A 81 5.30 21.27 2.08
N LEU A 82 4.99 22.54 1.77
CA LEU A 82 3.62 22.96 1.50
C LEU A 82 3.49 23.45 0.06
N THR A 83 2.52 22.88 -0.66
CA THR A 83 2.09 23.37 -1.97
C THR A 83 1.30 24.68 -1.82
N PRO A 84 1.19 25.51 -2.88
CA PRO A 84 0.34 26.69 -2.87
C PRO A 84 -1.11 26.38 -2.48
N VAL A 85 -1.76 27.26 -1.72
CA VAL A 85 -3.16 27.07 -1.29
C VAL A 85 -4.11 27.13 -2.48
N LYS A 86 -4.74 26.00 -2.79
CA LYS A 86 -5.74 25.88 -3.87
C LYS A 86 -7.05 26.58 -3.49
N SER A 87 -7.83 26.96 -4.51
CA SER A 87 -9.19 27.48 -4.36
C SER A 87 -10.17 26.38 -4.72
N GLN A 88 -10.96 25.93 -3.76
CA GLN A 88 -11.85 24.80 -3.94
C GLN A 88 -13.01 25.10 -4.90
N SER A 89 -13.45 24.06 -5.58
CA SER A 89 -14.82 24.02 -6.10
C SER A 89 -15.82 23.96 -4.94
N ALA A 90 -17.05 24.43 -5.20
CA ALA A 90 -18.15 24.34 -4.23
C ALA A 90 -18.25 22.90 -3.68
N GLY A 91 -18.30 22.78 -2.35
CA GLY A 91 -18.43 21.50 -1.65
C GLY A 91 -17.22 20.54 -1.69
N GLY A 92 -16.04 21.01 -2.10
CA GLY A 92 -14.81 20.22 -2.20
C GLY A 92 -13.85 20.27 -1.00
N CYS A 93 -14.17 20.94 0.12
CA CYS A 93 -13.19 21.25 1.17
C CYS A 93 -12.47 20.01 1.72
N TRP A 94 -13.19 18.90 1.89
CA TRP A 94 -12.63 17.63 2.34
C TRP A 94 -11.58 17.08 1.39
N ALA A 95 -11.86 17.01 0.09
CA ALA A 95 -10.97 16.47 -0.93
C ALA A 95 -9.73 17.36 -1.11
N TYR A 96 -9.92 18.69 -1.12
CA TYR A 96 -8.82 19.65 -1.21
C TYR A 96 -7.91 19.60 0.03
N SER A 97 -8.50 19.39 1.21
CA SER A 97 -7.74 19.20 2.44
C SER A 97 -6.98 17.87 2.41
N THR A 98 -7.59 16.80 1.89
CA THR A 98 -6.96 15.48 1.75
C THR A 98 -5.75 15.56 0.82
N MET A 99 -5.92 16.07 -0.41
CA MET A 99 -4.82 16.20 -1.36
C MET A 99 -3.75 17.16 -0.86
N GLY A 100 -4.12 18.28 -0.22
CA GLY A 100 -3.14 19.19 0.38
C GLY A 100 -2.28 18.55 1.47
N ALA A 101 -2.83 17.60 2.24
CA ALA A 101 -2.08 16.82 3.22
C ALA A 101 -1.20 15.74 2.55
N VAL A 102 -1.73 15.03 1.56
CA VAL A 102 -0.99 14.02 0.78
C VAL A 102 0.18 14.65 0.01
N GLU A 103 -0.04 15.74 -0.73
CA GLU A 103 1.00 16.48 -1.47
C GLU A 103 2.15 16.89 -0.55
N ALA A 104 1.83 17.37 0.65
CA ALA A 104 2.84 17.70 1.65
C ALA A 104 3.62 16.47 2.11
N ARG A 105 2.92 15.35 2.34
CA ARG A 105 3.56 14.08 2.71
C ARG A 105 4.49 13.56 1.62
N LEU A 106 4.10 13.64 0.35
CA LEU A 106 4.94 13.22 -0.79
C LEU A 106 6.28 13.99 -0.79
N MET A 107 6.26 15.29 -0.52
CA MET A 107 7.49 16.08 -0.40
C MET A 107 8.32 15.70 0.83
N MET A 108 7.70 15.41 1.97
CA MET A 108 8.40 14.95 3.19
C MET A 108 9.04 13.58 3.00
N LEU A 109 8.43 12.69 2.22
CA LEU A 109 8.98 11.38 1.84
C LEU A 109 10.07 11.47 0.75
N GLY A 110 10.32 12.67 0.20
CA GLY A 110 11.29 12.87 -0.88
C GLY A 110 10.82 12.39 -2.25
N LEU A 111 9.53 12.12 -2.42
CA LEU A 111 8.93 11.70 -3.69
C LEU A 111 8.76 12.85 -4.68
N GLY A 112 8.71 14.09 -4.18
CA GLY A 112 8.68 15.31 -4.97
C GLY A 112 7.40 16.14 -4.79
N GLU A 113 7.34 17.28 -5.46
CA GLU A 113 6.17 18.16 -5.47
C GLU A 113 5.21 17.73 -6.58
N TYR A 114 3.94 17.51 -6.20
CA TYR A 114 2.87 17.13 -7.12
C TYR A 114 1.67 18.04 -6.92
N ASN A 115 0.96 18.31 -8.02
CA ASN A 115 -0.36 18.92 -8.00
C ASN A 115 -1.38 17.82 -8.32
N LEU A 116 -1.99 17.26 -7.27
CA LEU A 116 -2.93 16.15 -7.36
C LEU A 116 -4.34 16.66 -7.65
N SER A 117 -5.16 15.83 -8.30
CA SER A 117 -6.54 16.16 -8.64
C SER A 117 -7.46 16.01 -7.44
N ASP A 118 -7.81 17.14 -6.82
CA ASP A 118 -8.87 17.20 -5.81
C ASP A 118 -10.23 16.85 -6.44
N ASN A 119 -10.38 17.15 -7.73
CA ASN A 119 -11.61 16.92 -8.49
C ASN A 119 -11.92 15.43 -8.62
N ASN A 120 -10.90 14.61 -8.88
CA ASN A 120 -11.09 13.18 -9.04
C ASN A 120 -11.59 12.53 -7.75
N LEU A 121 -10.92 12.77 -6.62
CA LEU A 121 -11.39 12.27 -5.32
C LEU A 121 -12.81 12.75 -5.00
N LYS A 122 -13.12 14.01 -5.30
CA LYS A 122 -14.44 14.60 -5.03
C LYS A 122 -15.58 13.89 -5.77
N PHE A 123 -15.36 13.38 -6.98
CA PHE A 123 -16.41 12.76 -7.79
C PHE A 123 -16.31 11.22 -7.87
N CYS A 124 -15.13 10.64 -7.67
CA CYS A 124 -14.86 9.21 -7.92
C CYS A 124 -14.74 8.39 -6.63
N HIS A 125 -15.32 8.88 -5.52
CA HIS A 125 -15.23 8.23 -4.22
C HIS A 125 -16.18 7.03 -4.04
N GLY A 126 -17.22 6.86 -4.86
CA GLY A 126 -18.09 5.66 -4.89
C GLY A 126 -19.22 5.57 -3.85
N TYR A 127 -19.33 6.53 -2.91
CA TYR A 127 -20.39 6.54 -1.88
C TYR A 127 -21.71 7.12 -2.44
N ILE A 128 -22.82 6.94 -1.70
CA ILE A 128 -24.18 7.38 -2.12
C ILE A 128 -24.27 8.88 -2.43
N PRO A 129 -23.69 9.80 -1.63
CA PRO A 129 -23.85 11.23 -1.90
C PRO A 129 -23.37 11.61 -3.32
N ALA A 130 -24.27 12.14 -4.16
CA ALA A 130 -24.01 12.72 -5.49
C ALA A 130 -24.60 14.15 -5.52
N ARG A 131 -24.14 15.20 -6.22
CA ARG A 131 -22.97 15.53 -7.07
C ARG A 131 -22.81 17.07 -7.01
N ASN A 132 -22.06 17.54 -6.02
CA ASN A 132 -21.30 18.81 -5.95
C ASN A 132 -20.65 18.96 -4.56
N THR A 133 -20.53 17.86 -3.81
CA THR A 133 -20.83 17.89 -2.38
C THR A 133 -20.25 16.68 -1.67
N ASN A 134 -19.52 16.98 -0.61
CA ASN A 134 -19.56 16.24 0.65
C ASN A 134 -18.71 14.99 0.74
N GLY A 135 -17.76 15.04 1.68
CA GLY A 135 -17.07 13.84 2.12
C GLY A 135 -16.33 14.08 3.41
N ASN A 136 -15.48 13.12 3.74
CA ASN A 136 -14.67 13.09 4.95
C ASN A 136 -13.42 12.23 4.71
N HIS A 137 -12.60 12.08 5.75
CA HIS A 137 -11.36 11.32 5.67
C HIS A 137 -11.57 9.81 5.54
N TRP A 138 -12.66 9.21 6.03
CA TRP A 138 -12.95 7.77 5.80
C TRP A 138 -13.16 7.49 4.31
N MET A 139 -13.93 8.35 3.64
CA MET A 139 -14.15 8.26 2.19
C MET A 139 -12.84 8.43 1.40
N SER A 140 -11.96 9.32 1.86
CA SER A 140 -10.62 9.50 1.29
C SER A 140 -9.76 8.24 1.46
N SER A 141 -9.73 7.66 2.66
CA SER A 141 -9.02 6.42 2.95
C SER A 141 -9.50 5.27 2.07
N ALA A 142 -10.81 5.08 1.93
CA ALA A 142 -11.38 4.04 1.09
C ALA A 142 -11.02 4.22 -0.39
N TYR A 143 -11.07 5.47 -0.89
CA TYR A 143 -10.66 5.81 -2.26
C TYR A 143 -9.20 5.44 -2.54
N PHE A 144 -8.31 5.73 -1.60
CA PHE A 144 -6.90 5.36 -1.74
C PHE A 144 -6.64 3.87 -1.54
N ALA A 145 -7.31 3.22 -0.57
CA ALA A 145 -7.15 1.80 -0.26
C ALA A 145 -7.50 0.90 -1.45
N ARG A 146 -8.44 1.32 -2.30
CA ARG A 146 -8.82 0.63 -3.54
C ARG A 146 -8.06 1.08 -4.78
N ALA A 147 -7.01 1.89 -4.61
CA ALA A 147 -6.21 2.48 -5.69
C ALA A 147 -7.06 3.22 -6.76
N ALA A 148 -8.09 3.96 -6.35
CA ALA A 148 -8.87 4.79 -7.28
C ALA A 148 -8.15 6.11 -7.66
N GLY A 149 -7.04 6.43 -7.00
CA GLY A 149 -6.13 7.53 -7.30
C GLY A 149 -5.01 7.62 -6.25
N PRO A 150 -4.32 8.76 -6.13
CA PRO A 150 -4.64 10.06 -6.73
C PRO A 150 -4.17 10.19 -8.19
N TYR A 151 -4.92 10.96 -8.98
CA TYR A 151 -4.53 11.41 -10.32
C TYR A 151 -3.86 12.80 -10.25
N LEU A 152 -3.18 13.20 -11.32
CA LEU A 152 -2.67 14.57 -11.46
C LEU A 152 -3.80 15.55 -11.77
N GLU A 153 -3.66 16.79 -11.33
CA GLU A 153 -4.57 17.88 -11.72
C GLU A 153 -4.61 18.08 -13.24
N THR A 154 -3.54 17.74 -13.96
CA THR A 154 -3.54 17.80 -15.44
C THR A 154 -4.31 16.66 -16.11
N GLU A 155 -4.57 15.56 -15.40
CA GLU A 155 -5.32 14.41 -15.88
C GLU A 155 -6.83 14.59 -15.64
N ASP A 156 -7.19 15.16 -14.49
CA ASP A 156 -8.59 15.48 -14.12
C ASP A 156 -8.68 16.87 -13.47
N PRO A 157 -8.69 17.97 -14.27
CA PRO A 157 -8.56 19.33 -13.77
C PRO A 157 -9.85 19.91 -13.18
N HIS A 158 -9.70 20.85 -12.25
CA HIS A 158 -10.74 21.80 -11.88
C HIS A 158 -10.42 23.23 -12.37
N PRO A 159 -11.29 23.86 -13.18
CA PRO A 159 -12.48 23.31 -13.84
C PRO A 159 -12.12 22.53 -15.13
N GLY A 160 -13.01 21.64 -15.56
CA GLY A 160 -12.98 21.05 -16.90
C GLY A 160 -12.71 19.54 -16.99
N GLY A 161 -12.42 18.89 -15.87
CA GLY A 161 -12.35 17.43 -15.72
C GLY A 161 -13.71 16.80 -15.42
N THR A 162 -13.70 15.77 -14.59
CA THR A 162 -14.88 15.04 -14.11
C THR A 162 -15.88 15.98 -13.45
N ASN A 163 -17.14 15.88 -13.85
CA ASN A 163 -18.20 16.67 -13.22
C ASN A 163 -19.21 15.76 -12.51
N SER A 164 -18.92 14.46 -12.47
CA SER A 164 -19.92 13.47 -12.18
C SER A 164 -19.35 12.08 -11.81
N ASN A 165 -20.02 11.33 -10.93
CA ASN A 165 -19.53 9.97 -10.58
C ASN A 165 -19.52 9.01 -11.79
N ASP A 166 -20.41 9.23 -12.77
CA ASP A 166 -20.52 8.37 -13.97
C ASP A 166 -19.48 8.70 -15.05
N ASP A 167 -18.75 9.83 -14.94
CA ASP A 167 -17.72 10.26 -15.89
C ASP A 167 -16.32 10.28 -15.27
N CYS A 168 -16.10 9.44 -14.26
CA CYS A 168 -14.79 9.18 -13.71
C CYS A 168 -13.85 8.60 -14.78
N PRO A 169 -12.64 9.19 -14.98
CA PRO A 169 -11.73 8.79 -16.04
C PRO A 169 -11.16 7.39 -15.78
N THR A 170 -11.22 6.56 -16.81
CA THR A 170 -10.73 5.17 -16.79
C THR A 170 -9.45 4.97 -17.60
N GLN A 171 -9.01 6.00 -18.32
CA GLN A 171 -7.81 5.96 -19.17
C GLN A 171 -6.51 6.28 -18.42
N PHE A 172 -6.61 6.76 -17.18
CA PHE A 172 -5.46 7.12 -16.35
C PHE A 172 -5.25 6.09 -15.26
N SER A 173 -4.03 6.04 -14.75
CA SER A 173 -3.67 5.22 -13.59
C SER A 173 -3.28 6.14 -12.44
N PRO A 174 -3.49 5.71 -11.18
CA PRO A 174 -2.99 6.43 -10.02
C PRO A 174 -1.50 6.72 -10.14
N GLN A 175 -1.06 7.87 -9.62
CA GLN A 175 0.38 8.19 -9.56
C GLN A 175 1.06 7.45 -8.40
N PHE A 176 0.31 7.26 -7.31
CA PHE A 176 0.78 6.64 -6.08
C PHE A 176 -0.26 5.65 -5.56
N TYR A 177 0.20 4.61 -4.88
CA TYR A 177 -0.62 3.83 -3.98
C TYR A 177 -0.45 4.36 -2.56
N ILE A 178 -1.55 4.83 -1.97
CA ILE A 178 -1.61 5.35 -0.60
C ILE A 178 -2.33 4.30 0.26
N GLY A 179 -1.60 3.21 0.55
CA GLY A 179 -2.11 2.04 1.27
C GLY A 179 -2.17 2.18 2.79
N GLN A 180 -2.06 3.39 3.33
CA GLN A 180 -1.99 3.63 4.78
C GLN A 180 -2.78 4.90 5.15
N SER A 181 -3.65 4.80 6.15
CA SER A 181 -4.27 5.96 6.80
C SER A 181 -4.39 5.74 8.31
N ARG A 182 -4.41 6.83 9.07
CA ARG A 182 -4.46 6.82 10.53
C ARG A 182 -5.41 7.89 11.05
N TYR A 183 -6.14 7.57 12.11
CA TYR A 183 -7.14 8.47 12.70
C TYR A 183 -6.68 8.85 14.12
N PRO A 184 -6.10 10.04 14.31
CA PRO A 184 -5.71 10.54 15.63
C PRO A 184 -6.90 10.69 16.58
N PRO A 185 -6.67 10.50 17.90
CA PRO A 185 -7.70 10.70 18.92
C PRO A 185 -8.30 12.11 18.88
N SER A 186 -9.58 12.19 19.22
CA SER A 186 -10.35 13.43 19.26
C SER A 186 -9.77 14.39 20.31
N GLN A 187 -9.51 15.63 19.91
CA GLN A 187 -9.10 16.75 20.78
C GLN A 187 -7.84 16.50 21.64
N ASP A 188 -6.99 15.55 21.25
CA ASP A 188 -5.67 15.36 21.86
C ASP A 188 -4.64 16.28 21.19
N ALA A 189 -4.46 17.46 21.77
CA ALA A 189 -3.55 18.45 21.21
C ALA A 189 -2.08 17.99 21.20
N GLN A 190 -1.64 17.19 22.17
CA GLN A 190 -0.23 16.75 22.18
C GLN A 190 0.03 15.75 21.06
N TYR A 191 -0.87 14.77 20.91
CA TYR A 191 -0.77 13.76 19.88
C TYR A 191 -0.83 14.36 18.46
N ILE A 192 -1.77 15.29 18.23
CA ILE A 192 -1.90 15.96 16.94
C ILE A 192 -0.65 16.79 16.61
N LYS A 193 -0.08 17.53 17.58
CA LYS A 193 1.17 18.29 17.36
C LYS A 193 2.31 17.38 16.96
N GLN A 194 2.45 16.24 17.62
CA GLN A 194 3.50 15.29 17.28
C GLN A 194 3.28 14.68 15.90
N THR A 195 2.04 14.30 15.59
CA THR A 195 1.70 13.80 14.26
C THR A 195 2.10 14.82 13.18
N VAL A 196 1.89 16.11 13.45
CA VAL A 196 2.30 17.20 12.56
C VAL A 196 3.82 17.29 12.37
N LEU A 197 4.61 16.99 13.39
CA LEU A 197 6.09 16.97 13.28
C LEU A 197 6.60 15.75 12.52
N GLU A 198 6.04 14.57 12.78
CA GLU A 198 6.56 13.29 12.27
C GLU A 198 6.04 12.97 10.87
N TYR A 199 4.74 13.17 10.67
CA TYR A 199 4.04 12.76 9.45
C TYR A 199 3.64 13.93 8.57
N GLY A 200 3.63 15.15 9.12
CA GLY A 200 3.22 16.35 8.39
C GLY A 200 1.74 16.65 8.59
N PRO A 201 1.09 17.34 7.63
CA PRO A 201 -0.19 17.97 7.91
C PRO A 201 -1.31 16.98 8.29
N VAL A 202 -2.14 17.36 9.28
CA VAL A 202 -3.27 16.55 9.76
C VAL A 202 -4.58 17.13 9.23
N TRP A 203 -5.34 16.33 8.50
CA TRP A 203 -6.68 16.68 8.04
C TRP A 203 -7.65 16.71 9.23
N SER A 204 -8.51 17.73 9.33
CA SER A 204 -9.50 17.80 10.40
C SER A 204 -10.79 18.53 10.02
N LEU A 205 -11.91 18.11 10.61
CA LEU A 205 -13.22 18.79 10.47
C LEU A 205 -13.41 19.91 11.49
N LEU A 206 -14.14 20.94 11.08
CA LEU A 206 -14.57 22.07 11.91
C LEU A 206 -16.01 22.47 11.59
N TYR A 207 -16.65 23.17 12.53
CA TYR A 207 -17.78 24.02 12.19
C TYR A 207 -17.25 25.38 11.74
N TYR A 208 -17.60 25.80 10.53
CA TYR A 208 -17.24 27.09 9.95
C TYR A 208 -18.48 27.96 9.74
N ASN A 209 -18.46 29.15 10.34
CA ASN A 209 -19.34 30.24 9.98
C ASN A 209 -18.57 31.55 10.09
N ALA A 210 -18.65 32.39 9.05
CA ALA A 210 -17.84 33.61 8.95
C ALA A 210 -18.04 34.59 10.12
N THR A 211 -19.14 34.48 10.88
CA THR A 211 -19.39 35.28 12.09
C THR A 211 -18.35 35.04 13.20
N TYR A 212 -17.75 33.84 13.24
CA TYR A 212 -16.74 33.46 14.23
C TYR A 212 -15.30 33.75 13.78
N LEU A 213 -15.12 34.20 12.53
CA LEU A 213 -13.81 34.59 12.00
C LEU A 213 -13.52 36.06 12.29
N ASN A 214 -12.43 36.33 12.99
CA ASN A 214 -11.85 37.66 13.08
C ASN A 214 -10.93 37.90 11.88
N THR A 215 -11.42 38.66 10.89
CA THR A 215 -10.68 38.94 9.66
C THR A 215 -9.48 39.88 9.85
N ALA A 216 -9.38 40.59 10.97
CA ALA A 216 -8.27 41.53 11.22
C ALA A 216 -6.96 40.82 11.55
N ASN A 217 -7.03 39.60 12.09
CA ASN A 217 -5.86 38.81 12.51
C ASN A 217 -5.99 37.32 12.15
N ALA A 218 -6.94 36.97 11.28
CA ALA A 218 -7.24 35.62 10.84
C ALA A 218 -7.46 34.60 11.98
N THR A 219 -7.93 35.02 13.16
CA THR A 219 -8.24 34.08 14.26
C THR A 219 -9.69 33.61 14.19
N TYR A 220 -9.93 32.35 14.53
CA TYR A 220 -11.25 31.72 14.52
C TYR A 220 -11.52 31.02 15.87
N PHE A 221 -12.75 31.15 16.35
CA PHE A 221 -13.20 30.43 17.54
C PHE A 221 -14.72 30.23 17.51
N TYR A 222 -15.13 28.96 17.48
CA TYR A 222 -16.50 28.54 17.72
C TYR A 222 -16.60 27.76 19.04
N GLY A 223 -17.49 28.21 19.93
CA GLY A 223 -17.74 27.57 21.24
C GLY A 223 -19.12 26.91 21.36
N GLY A 224 -19.83 26.70 20.25
CA GLY A 224 -21.18 26.14 20.25
C GLY A 224 -21.23 24.63 19.99
N SER A 225 -22.41 24.10 19.67
CA SER A 225 -22.65 22.66 19.54
C SER A 225 -23.01 22.17 18.13
N HIS A 226 -23.09 23.05 17.13
CA HIS A 226 -23.43 22.64 15.76
C HIS A 226 -22.45 21.60 15.21
N ALA A 227 -22.98 20.64 14.45
CA ALA A 227 -22.18 19.66 13.73
C ALA A 227 -21.18 20.31 12.76
N VAL A 228 -20.02 19.69 12.59
CA VAL A 228 -18.96 20.14 11.67
C VAL A 228 -19.44 20.23 10.22
N ASN A 229 -19.09 21.30 9.50
CA ASN A 229 -19.55 21.56 8.13
C ASN A 229 -18.40 21.89 7.15
N HIS A 230 -17.15 22.01 7.61
CA HIS A 230 -15.99 22.34 6.79
C HIS A 230 -14.79 21.46 7.15
N ALA A 231 -13.78 21.42 6.27
CA ALA A 231 -12.51 20.73 6.51
C ALA A 231 -11.33 21.68 6.29
N GLY A 232 -10.27 21.46 7.06
CA GLY A 232 -8.99 22.13 6.89
C GLY A 232 -7.83 21.21 7.24
N VAL A 233 -6.61 21.72 7.07
CA VAL A 233 -5.40 20.95 7.35
C VAL A 233 -4.55 21.68 8.38
N ILE A 234 -4.27 21.01 9.49
CA ILE A 234 -3.37 21.50 10.54
C ILE A 234 -1.95 21.40 10.02
N VAL A 235 -1.26 22.54 9.93
CA VAL A 235 0.11 22.67 9.42
C VAL A 235 1.06 23.26 10.47
N GLY A 236 0.62 23.31 11.73
CA GLY A 236 1.41 23.90 12.80
C GLY A 236 0.55 24.41 13.94
N TRP A 237 1.19 25.11 14.86
CA TRP A 237 0.55 25.67 16.03
C TRP A 237 1.35 26.83 16.65
N ASN A 238 0.68 27.60 17.50
CA ASN A 238 1.28 28.66 18.30
C ASN A 238 0.64 28.70 19.68
N ASP A 239 1.37 28.23 20.70
CA ASP A 239 0.93 28.16 22.10
C ASP A 239 0.76 29.53 22.76
N THR A 240 1.30 30.58 22.14
CA THR A 240 1.30 31.94 22.69
C THR A 240 0.27 32.86 22.03
N LEU A 241 -0.35 32.43 20.93
CA LEU A 241 -1.32 33.25 20.20
C LEU A 241 -2.60 33.41 21.01
N THR A 242 -3.04 34.66 21.21
CA THR A 242 -4.31 34.94 21.89
C THR A 242 -5.44 35.03 20.88
N THR A 243 -6.49 34.23 21.09
CA THR A 243 -7.73 34.23 20.30
C THR A 243 -8.93 34.62 21.17
N ALA A 244 -10.11 34.74 20.57
CA ALA A 244 -11.35 34.94 21.34
C ALA A 244 -11.69 33.75 22.26
N GLY A 245 -11.19 32.54 21.95
CA GLY A 245 -11.41 31.34 22.75
C GLY A 245 -10.37 31.11 23.84
N GLY A 246 -9.29 31.90 23.88
CA GLY A 246 -8.20 31.74 24.83
C GLY A 246 -6.83 31.76 24.16
N THR A 247 -5.79 31.47 24.94
CA THR A 247 -4.40 31.40 24.47
C THR A 247 -4.10 30.02 23.90
N GLY A 248 -3.41 29.99 22.76
CA GLY A 248 -3.08 28.80 22.01
C GLY A 248 -3.97 28.62 20.78
N ALA A 249 -3.34 28.36 19.64
CA ALA A 249 -4.06 28.14 18.38
C ALA A 249 -3.32 27.17 17.45
N TRP A 250 -4.10 26.46 16.65
CA TRP A 250 -3.64 25.71 15.49
C TRP A 250 -3.42 26.65 14.30
N ILE A 251 -2.41 26.38 13.48
CA ILE A 251 -2.22 27.03 12.19
C ILE A 251 -2.86 26.10 11.15
N VAL A 252 -3.87 26.60 10.45
CA VAL A 252 -4.70 25.78 9.56
C VAL A 252 -4.64 26.32 8.14
N ARG A 253 -4.26 25.45 7.21
CA ARG A 253 -4.37 25.67 5.76
C ARG A 253 -5.84 25.50 5.37
N ASN A 254 -6.41 26.54 4.77
CA ASN A 254 -7.76 26.50 4.23
C ASN A 254 -7.76 26.05 2.77
N THR A 255 -8.94 25.96 2.17
CA THR A 255 -9.16 25.56 0.78
C THR A 255 -9.81 26.68 -0.04
N TYR A 256 -9.82 27.92 0.46
CA TYR A 256 -10.40 29.10 -0.21
C TYR A 256 -9.37 29.97 -0.96
N GLY A 257 -8.19 29.41 -1.28
CA GLY A 257 -7.12 30.12 -1.99
C GLY A 257 -6.32 31.09 -1.13
N ALA A 258 -5.22 31.58 -1.71
CA ALA A 258 -4.23 32.41 -1.01
C ALA A 258 -4.74 33.79 -0.53
N SER A 259 -5.88 34.27 -1.04
CA SER A 259 -6.47 35.54 -0.60
C SER A 259 -7.22 35.45 0.74
N PHE A 260 -7.48 34.24 1.22
CA PHE A 260 -8.15 34.02 2.50
C PHE A 260 -7.18 34.19 3.67
N GLY A 261 -7.59 34.91 4.72
CA GLY A 261 -6.80 35.06 5.95
C GLY A 261 -5.36 35.52 5.68
N GLU A 262 -4.39 34.82 6.25
CA GLU A 262 -2.97 35.06 6.04
C GLU A 262 -2.41 34.12 4.95
N GLY A 263 -2.57 34.50 3.68
CA GLY A 263 -1.98 33.74 2.57
C GLY A 263 -2.66 32.38 2.29
N GLY A 264 -3.93 32.24 2.67
CA GLY A 264 -4.70 30.99 2.62
C GLY A 264 -4.76 30.25 3.97
N TYR A 265 -4.22 30.84 5.03
CA TYR A 265 -4.15 30.24 6.36
C TYR A 265 -4.90 31.09 7.40
N TYR A 266 -5.25 30.45 8.52
CA TYR A 266 -5.94 31.08 9.64
C TYR A 266 -5.64 30.29 10.92
N PHE A 267 -5.94 30.90 12.06
CA PHE A 267 -5.59 30.36 13.37
C PHE A 267 -6.84 29.94 14.13
N ILE A 268 -6.98 28.65 14.43
CA ILE A 268 -8.13 28.13 15.17
C ILE A 268 -7.74 27.95 16.63
N SER A 269 -8.51 28.55 17.55
CA SER A 269 -8.33 28.38 18.99
C SER A 269 -8.27 26.90 19.40
N TYR A 270 -7.37 26.54 20.32
CA TYR A 270 -7.38 25.20 20.93
C TYR A 270 -8.68 24.88 21.65
N ASN A 271 -9.39 25.90 22.12
CA ASN A 271 -10.64 25.75 22.85
C ASN A 271 -11.86 25.70 21.92
N ASP A 272 -11.68 25.65 20.60
CA ASP A 272 -12.79 25.45 19.65
C ASP A 272 -13.51 24.13 19.95
N SER A 273 -14.84 24.18 20.04
CA SER A 273 -15.64 23.06 20.53
C SER A 273 -15.87 21.95 19.50
N GLN A 274 -15.56 22.18 18.22
CA GLN A 274 -15.81 21.22 17.14
C GLN A 274 -14.54 20.80 16.41
N PHE A 275 -13.54 21.68 16.34
CA PHE A 275 -12.28 21.36 15.68
C PHE A 275 -11.56 20.20 16.35
N THR A 276 -10.82 19.40 15.57
CA THR A 276 -10.04 18.23 16.02
C THR A 276 -10.83 17.04 16.57
N LYS A 277 -12.15 16.97 16.34
CA LYS A 277 -12.95 15.79 16.68
C LYS A 277 -12.81 14.63 15.69
N TYR A 278 -12.57 14.95 14.42
CA TYR A 278 -12.44 13.99 13.34
C TYR A 278 -11.15 14.31 12.59
N ASN A 279 -10.18 13.40 12.70
CA ASN A 279 -8.82 13.64 12.23
C ASN A 279 -8.36 12.51 11.32
N GLY A 280 -7.53 12.84 10.33
CA GLY A 280 -6.92 11.85 9.46
C GLY A 280 -5.55 12.27 8.96
N PHE A 281 -4.66 11.32 8.79
CA PHE A 281 -3.41 11.52 8.04
C PHE A 281 -3.02 10.25 7.28
N TRP A 282 -2.18 10.43 6.26
CA TRP A 282 -1.68 9.36 5.39
C TRP A 282 -0.16 9.30 5.56
N PRO A 283 0.37 8.36 6.36
CA PRO A 283 1.79 8.36 6.75
C PRO A 283 2.72 7.91 5.63
N ASP A 284 2.22 7.26 4.59
CA ASP A 284 3.07 6.66 3.57
C ASP A 284 2.41 6.69 2.20
N ALA A 285 3.25 6.66 1.16
CA ALA A 285 2.85 6.57 -0.22
C ALA A 285 3.98 5.91 -1.02
N VAL A 286 3.64 4.98 -1.91
CA VAL A 286 4.58 4.37 -2.84
C VAL A 286 4.15 4.68 -4.27
N ALA A 287 5.11 4.71 -5.20
CA ALA A 287 4.77 4.85 -6.62
C ALA A 287 3.78 3.75 -7.02
N HIS A 288 2.77 4.10 -7.80
CA HIS A 288 1.79 3.11 -8.25
C HIS A 288 2.47 2.07 -9.13
N ASP A 289 2.25 0.79 -8.80
CA ASP A 289 2.72 -0.35 -9.57
C ASP A 289 1.57 -0.83 -10.47
N PRO A 290 1.58 -0.56 -11.78
CA PRO A 290 0.49 -0.92 -12.68
C PRO A 290 0.34 -2.43 -12.87
N GLU A 291 1.33 -3.22 -12.45
CA GLU A 291 1.31 -4.69 -12.51
C GLU A 291 0.78 -5.31 -11.21
N ALA A 292 0.50 -4.50 -10.18
CA ALA A 292 -0.12 -4.94 -8.94
C ALA A 292 -1.63 -5.07 -9.13
N THR A 293 -2.17 -6.22 -8.73
CA THR A 293 -3.61 -6.48 -8.66
C THR A 293 -4.05 -6.44 -7.21
N ILE A 294 -5.03 -5.57 -6.91
CA ILE A 294 -5.72 -5.53 -5.61
C ILE A 294 -6.98 -6.38 -5.72
N HIS A 295 -6.96 -7.56 -5.09
CA HIS A 295 -8.14 -8.37 -4.90
C HIS A 295 -8.92 -7.83 -3.71
N GLN A 296 -10.17 -7.46 -3.92
CA GLN A 296 -11.03 -6.83 -2.91
C GLN A 296 -12.49 -7.06 -3.24
N TYR A 297 -13.33 -6.92 -2.21
CA TYR A 297 -14.79 -6.85 -2.37
C TYR A 297 -15.40 -5.68 -1.57
N ASP A 298 -14.58 -4.91 -0.84
CA ASP A 298 -14.95 -3.78 0.01
C ASP A 298 -14.56 -2.43 -0.63
N GLU A 299 -15.30 -2.00 -1.65
CA GLU A 299 -14.95 -0.77 -2.41
C GLU A 299 -15.18 0.53 -1.62
N ILE A 300 -16.08 0.52 -0.65
CA ILE A 300 -16.46 1.65 0.20
C ILE A 300 -15.67 1.64 1.52
N GLY A 301 -15.10 0.50 1.93
CA GLY A 301 -14.16 0.37 3.04
C GLY A 301 -14.80 0.40 4.44
N GLY A 302 -13.94 0.30 5.46
CA GLY A 302 -14.34 0.04 6.84
C GLY A 302 -14.55 1.29 7.68
N TYR A 303 -15.78 1.44 8.19
CA TYR A 303 -16.14 2.47 9.17
C TYR A 303 -16.86 1.89 10.40
N TRP A 304 -17.37 0.66 10.31
CA TRP A 304 -18.12 0.00 11.37
C TRP A 304 -17.41 -1.28 11.81
N GLY A 305 -17.77 -1.78 13.00
CA GLY A 305 -17.20 -3.00 13.58
C GLY A 305 -18.23 -4.11 13.82
N THR A 306 -17.78 -5.36 13.76
CA THR A 306 -18.51 -6.55 14.23
C THR A 306 -17.63 -7.38 15.15
N GLY A 307 -18.23 -8.25 15.96
CA GLY A 307 -17.49 -9.09 16.88
C GLY A 307 -18.35 -10.03 17.70
N PHE A 308 -17.84 -10.44 18.86
CA PHE A 308 -18.37 -11.57 19.63
C PHE A 308 -18.49 -11.24 21.13
N GLY A 309 -18.67 -9.95 21.47
CA GLY A 309 -18.78 -9.51 22.87
C GLY A 309 -17.45 -9.57 23.63
N ASN A 310 -16.32 -9.55 22.92
CA ASN A 310 -14.97 -9.54 23.48
C ASN A 310 -13.98 -8.94 22.46
N SER A 311 -12.75 -8.68 22.93
CA SER A 311 -11.77 -7.87 22.21
C SER A 311 -11.01 -8.59 21.08
N LYS A 312 -11.24 -9.90 20.89
CA LYS A 312 -10.58 -10.69 19.84
C LYS A 312 -11.58 -11.31 18.88
N GLY A 313 -11.35 -11.12 17.59
CA GLY A 313 -12.14 -11.73 16.52
C GLY A 313 -11.34 -11.84 15.24
N CYS A 314 -11.65 -12.85 14.43
CA CYS A 314 -10.99 -13.09 13.16
C CYS A 314 -11.99 -13.02 12.01
N GLY A 315 -11.57 -12.40 10.92
CA GLY A 315 -12.26 -12.43 9.64
C GLY A 315 -11.53 -13.32 8.64
N LEU A 316 -12.26 -13.98 7.76
CA LEU A 316 -11.74 -14.84 6.69
C LEU A 316 -12.38 -14.43 5.37
N VAL A 317 -11.54 -14.18 4.37
CA VAL A 317 -11.98 -13.86 2.99
C VAL A 317 -11.50 -14.92 2.02
N HIS A 318 -12.38 -15.36 1.13
CA HIS A 318 -12.07 -16.20 -0.01
C HIS A 318 -11.80 -15.35 -1.26
N PHE A 319 -10.65 -15.56 -1.88
CA PHE A 319 -10.29 -14.99 -3.16
C PHE A 319 -10.21 -16.09 -4.23
N ASP A 320 -10.85 -15.81 -5.36
CA ASP A 320 -10.85 -16.68 -6.52
C ASP A 320 -9.42 -16.76 -7.11
N GLY A 321 -9.02 -17.95 -7.56
CA GLY A 321 -7.71 -18.15 -8.18
C GLY A 321 -7.54 -17.34 -9.47
N ALA A 322 -6.39 -16.68 -9.61
CA ALA A 322 -6.07 -15.87 -10.79
C ALA A 322 -5.83 -16.73 -12.04
N GLU A 323 -6.00 -16.15 -13.23
CA GLU A 323 -5.79 -16.88 -14.50
C GLU A 323 -4.33 -17.29 -14.73
N LYS A 324 -3.38 -16.50 -14.20
CA LYS A 324 -1.95 -16.80 -14.21
C LYS A 324 -1.49 -17.14 -12.80
N ALA A 325 -0.28 -17.70 -12.71
CA ALA A 325 0.37 -17.79 -11.42
C ALA A 325 0.66 -16.39 -10.89
N ILE A 326 0.54 -16.20 -9.58
CA ILE A 326 0.71 -14.90 -8.92
C ILE A 326 1.63 -15.02 -7.71
N SER A 327 2.27 -13.91 -7.36
CA SER A 327 2.93 -13.73 -6.08
C SER A 327 2.05 -12.86 -5.18
N LEU A 328 1.63 -13.39 -4.04
CA LEU A 328 0.93 -12.65 -2.99
C LEU A 328 1.95 -12.10 -2.00
N ALA A 329 2.02 -10.77 -1.85
CA ALA A 329 3.04 -10.13 -1.03
C ALA A 329 2.47 -9.32 0.13
N GLN A 330 1.27 -8.75 -0.02
CA GLN A 330 0.73 -7.82 0.97
C GLN A 330 -0.75 -8.03 1.20
N ILE A 331 -1.20 -7.76 2.42
CA ILE A 331 -2.60 -7.81 2.84
C ILE A 331 -2.99 -6.47 3.44
N GLY A 332 -4.09 -5.90 2.95
CA GLY A 332 -4.60 -4.62 3.41
C GLY A 332 -5.88 -4.77 4.23
N THR A 333 -6.03 -4.02 5.32
CA THR A 333 -7.26 -4.05 6.13
C THR A 333 -7.47 -2.79 6.95
N PHE A 334 -8.72 -2.54 7.36
CA PHE A 334 -9.05 -1.51 8.34
C PHE A 334 -8.95 -2.07 9.76
N VAL A 335 -8.38 -1.27 10.66
CA VAL A 335 -8.39 -1.55 12.10
C VAL A 335 -9.28 -0.51 12.78
N VAL A 336 -10.28 -0.99 13.53
CA VAL A 336 -11.31 -0.13 14.13
C VAL A 336 -10.82 0.55 15.40
N SER A 337 -10.05 -0.16 16.22
CA SER A 337 -9.72 0.26 17.59
C SER A 337 -8.24 0.58 17.76
N ALA A 338 -7.96 1.62 18.54
CA ALA A 338 -6.61 1.98 18.94
C ALA A 338 -5.99 0.86 19.80
N THR A 339 -4.66 0.82 19.88
CA THR A 339 -3.93 -0.16 20.70
C THR A 339 -4.33 -1.62 20.43
N SER A 340 -4.45 -2.02 19.17
CA SER A 340 -4.78 -3.40 18.78
C SER A 340 -3.53 -4.18 18.36
N SER A 341 -3.63 -5.50 18.24
CA SER A 341 -2.71 -6.30 17.43
C SER A 341 -3.45 -6.95 16.27
N VAL A 342 -2.72 -7.14 15.15
CA VAL A 342 -3.23 -7.79 13.95
C VAL A 342 -2.28 -8.91 13.54
N SER A 343 -2.84 -10.09 13.30
CA SER A 343 -2.12 -11.23 12.70
C SER A 343 -2.85 -11.72 11.46
N ILE A 344 -2.08 -12.23 10.49
CA ILE A 344 -2.61 -12.65 9.19
C ILE A 344 -2.04 -14.01 8.80
N ASN A 345 -2.90 -14.91 8.36
CA ASN A 345 -2.55 -16.24 7.87
C ASN A 345 -3.21 -16.50 6.51
N ILE A 346 -2.50 -17.22 5.64
CA ILE A 346 -2.95 -17.54 4.28
C ILE A 346 -3.10 -19.05 4.11
N TYR A 347 -4.22 -19.48 3.54
CA TYR A 347 -4.58 -20.90 3.35
C TYR A 347 -5.06 -21.17 1.92
N THR A 348 -4.99 -22.41 1.45
CA THR A 348 -5.56 -22.81 0.15
C THR A 348 -7.02 -23.25 0.23
N THR A 349 -7.51 -23.61 1.42
CA THR A 349 -8.80 -24.31 1.53
C THR A 349 -9.49 -24.05 2.86
N PHE A 350 -10.80 -23.81 2.77
CA PHE A 350 -11.70 -23.74 3.91
C PHE A 350 -12.93 -24.61 3.69
N SER A 351 -13.19 -25.52 4.63
CA SER A 351 -14.40 -26.36 4.67
C SER A 351 -14.72 -26.65 6.13
N ASP A 352 -15.42 -25.72 6.78
CA ASP A 352 -15.67 -25.63 8.24
C ASP A 352 -14.40 -25.53 9.12
N SER A 353 -13.23 -25.74 8.53
CA SER A 353 -11.90 -25.64 9.13
C SER A 353 -10.88 -25.23 8.06
N LEU A 354 -9.84 -24.51 8.49
CA LEU A 354 -8.75 -24.05 7.63
C LEU A 354 -7.72 -25.16 7.41
N SER A 355 -7.23 -25.27 6.17
CA SER A 355 -6.17 -26.23 5.81
C SER A 355 -5.35 -25.73 4.63
N GLY A 356 -4.19 -26.36 4.40
CA GLY A 356 -3.26 -25.95 3.35
C GLY A 356 -2.64 -24.58 3.62
N TRP A 357 -2.09 -24.41 4.82
CA TRP A 357 -1.36 -23.19 5.21
C TRP A 357 -0.23 -22.89 4.22
N LEU A 358 -0.15 -21.65 3.77
CA LEU A 358 0.84 -21.17 2.80
C LEU A 358 1.86 -20.21 3.42
N GLY A 359 1.44 -19.42 4.40
CA GLY A 359 2.27 -18.38 4.98
C GLY A 359 1.49 -17.52 5.96
N ALA A 360 2.21 -16.59 6.58
CA ALA A 360 1.68 -15.65 7.55
C ALA A 360 2.49 -14.36 7.52
N MET A 361 2.09 -13.42 8.36
CA MET A 361 2.93 -12.31 8.79
C MET A 361 3.16 -12.39 10.30
N THR A 362 4.30 -11.86 10.74
CA THR A 362 4.52 -11.56 12.15
C THR A 362 3.45 -10.60 12.66
N GLU A 363 2.87 -10.90 13.83
CA GLU A 363 1.86 -10.04 14.46
C GLU A 363 2.36 -8.60 14.60
N GLN A 364 1.50 -7.65 14.21
CA GLN A 364 1.81 -6.22 14.24
C GLN A 364 1.00 -5.53 15.32
N ASN A 365 1.66 -4.65 16.06
CA ASN A 365 1.01 -3.77 17.02
C ASN A 365 0.50 -2.52 16.29
N ILE A 366 -0.74 -2.16 16.60
CA ILE A 366 -1.49 -1.12 15.96
C ILE A 366 -1.81 -0.04 16.98
N GLU A 367 -1.23 1.13 16.78
CA GLU A 367 -1.43 2.24 17.72
C GLU A 367 -2.76 2.95 17.50
N LEU A 368 -3.10 3.24 16.24
CA LEU A 368 -4.28 4.03 15.87
C LEU A 368 -5.25 3.25 14.98
N PRO A 369 -6.55 3.56 15.03
CA PRO A 369 -7.49 3.17 13.98
C PRO A 369 -7.05 3.70 12.61
N GLY A 370 -7.45 3.00 11.55
CA GLY A 370 -7.16 3.42 10.18
C GLY A 370 -7.03 2.25 9.20
N TYR A 371 -6.60 2.55 7.98
CA TYR A 371 -6.28 1.53 6.97
C TYR A 371 -4.79 1.19 6.99
N TYR A 372 -4.48 -0.09 6.93
CA TYR A 372 -3.12 -0.62 6.95
C TYR A 372 -2.91 -1.54 5.77
N THR A 373 -1.72 -1.47 5.17
CA THR A 373 -1.20 -2.51 4.28
C THR A 373 0.01 -3.14 4.95
N PHE A 374 -0.01 -4.47 5.08
CA PHE A 374 1.04 -5.25 5.72
C PHE A 374 1.75 -6.13 4.70
N ASP A 375 3.07 -6.15 4.78
CA ASP A 375 3.88 -7.14 4.06
C ASP A 375 3.79 -8.50 4.77
N LEU A 376 3.65 -9.56 3.98
CA LEU A 376 3.84 -10.92 4.48
C LEU A 376 5.32 -11.18 4.78
N ASP A 377 5.62 -12.09 5.71
CA ASP A 377 7.01 -12.41 6.08
C ASP A 377 7.80 -12.94 4.86
N THR A 378 7.11 -13.58 3.91
CA THR A 378 7.63 -14.02 2.62
C THR A 378 6.52 -13.98 1.59
N ALA A 379 6.82 -13.48 0.40
CA ALA A 379 5.86 -13.49 -0.71
C ALA A 379 5.50 -14.94 -1.09
N ILE A 380 4.21 -15.21 -1.29
CA ILE A 380 3.66 -16.54 -1.49
C ILE A 380 3.41 -16.76 -2.98
N TYR A 381 3.93 -17.86 -3.52
CA TYR A 381 3.61 -18.31 -4.87
C TYR A 381 2.25 -19.03 -4.88
N LEU A 382 1.35 -18.59 -5.76
CA LEU A 382 0.06 -19.21 -6.02
C LEU A 382 -0.02 -19.61 -7.49
N PRO A 383 -0.22 -20.91 -7.82
CA PRO A 383 -0.43 -21.35 -9.19
C PRO A 383 -1.70 -20.74 -9.82
N ALA A 384 -1.75 -20.71 -11.15
CA ALA A 384 -2.94 -20.36 -11.89
C ALA A 384 -4.16 -21.20 -11.46
N GLY A 385 -5.28 -20.55 -11.19
CA GLY A 385 -6.54 -21.15 -10.76
C GLY A 385 -6.56 -21.63 -9.30
N GLN A 386 -5.51 -21.36 -8.51
CA GLN A 386 -5.49 -21.72 -7.09
C GLN A 386 -6.22 -20.65 -6.26
N ASP A 387 -7.40 -21.00 -5.76
CA ASP A 387 -8.09 -20.22 -4.73
C ASP A 387 -7.24 -20.11 -3.46
N PHE A 388 -7.43 -19.02 -2.74
CA PHE A 388 -6.79 -18.81 -1.45
C PHE A 388 -7.71 -18.07 -0.47
N TYR A 389 -7.40 -18.23 0.81
CA TYR A 389 -8.16 -17.68 1.92
C TYR A 389 -7.24 -16.86 2.81
N VAL A 390 -7.68 -15.67 3.16
CA VAL A 390 -6.93 -14.73 4.00
C VAL A 390 -7.66 -14.60 5.32
N GLU A 391 -7.04 -15.12 6.38
CA GLU A 391 -7.49 -14.93 7.76
C GLU A 391 -6.79 -13.71 8.34
N VAL A 392 -7.56 -12.77 8.89
CA VAL A 392 -7.06 -11.62 9.65
C VAL A 392 -7.68 -11.65 11.03
N CYS A 393 -6.85 -11.76 12.06
CA CYS A 393 -7.27 -11.72 13.45
C CYS A 393 -6.93 -10.37 14.06
N TYR A 394 -7.93 -9.74 14.66
CA TYR A 394 -7.84 -8.47 15.39
C TYR A 394 -7.95 -8.77 16.86
N ASN A 395 -7.05 -8.19 17.65
CA ASN A 395 -7.05 -8.31 19.10
C ASN A 395 -6.86 -6.93 19.70
N SER A 396 -7.96 -6.30 20.09
CA SER A 396 -7.93 -5.02 20.78
C SER A 396 -7.42 -5.22 22.20
N ASN A 397 -6.51 -4.34 22.65
CA ASN A 397 -6.10 -4.31 24.06
C ASN A 397 -7.16 -3.65 24.95
N ASP A 398 -8.24 -3.12 24.36
CA ASP A 398 -9.41 -2.67 25.10
C ASP A 398 -10.31 -3.87 25.43
N PRO A 399 -10.44 -4.29 26.71
CA PRO A 399 -11.32 -5.39 27.09
C PRO A 399 -12.81 -5.07 26.89
N ASP A 400 -13.17 -3.80 26.74
CA ASP A 400 -14.54 -3.35 26.48
C ASP A 400 -14.84 -3.22 24.98
N ASP A 401 -13.84 -3.36 24.09
CA ASP A 401 -14.06 -3.49 22.66
C ASP A 401 -14.70 -4.84 22.36
N GLN A 402 -15.91 -4.80 21.83
CA GLN A 402 -16.70 -5.99 21.51
C GLN A 402 -16.79 -6.26 20.01
N TRP A 403 -16.26 -5.34 19.19
CA TRP A 403 -16.48 -5.31 17.74
C TRP A 403 -15.20 -4.99 16.94
N PRO A 404 -14.11 -5.75 17.15
CA PRO A 404 -12.79 -5.41 16.60
C PRO A 404 -12.66 -5.66 15.08
N ILE A 405 -13.59 -6.42 14.48
CA ILE A 405 -13.51 -6.81 13.06
C ILE A 405 -14.13 -5.71 12.20
N ALA A 406 -13.32 -5.08 11.34
CA ALA A 406 -13.79 -4.03 10.44
C ALA A 406 -14.68 -4.57 9.31
N ILE A 407 -15.79 -3.89 9.08
CA ILE A 407 -16.79 -4.27 8.07
C ILE A 407 -17.20 -3.10 7.17
N GLU A 408 -17.60 -3.45 5.96
CA GLU A 408 -18.29 -2.61 5.01
C GLU A 408 -19.79 -2.94 5.06
N ASP A 409 -20.62 -1.91 5.25
CA ASP A 409 -22.06 -2.07 5.46
C ASP A 409 -22.85 -0.99 4.71
N THR A 410 -24.14 -1.27 4.47
CA THR A 410 -25.10 -0.31 3.97
C THR A 410 -25.55 0.63 5.09
N ILE A 411 -25.19 1.90 4.98
CA ILE A 411 -25.63 2.96 5.89
C ILE A 411 -26.53 3.91 5.09
N ALA A 412 -27.79 4.02 5.50
CA ALA A 412 -28.79 4.81 4.80
C ALA A 412 -28.31 6.26 4.57
N GLY A 413 -28.31 6.71 3.32
CA GLY A 413 -27.88 8.05 2.94
C GLY A 413 -26.36 8.28 2.92
N TYR A 414 -25.55 7.27 3.24
CA TYR A 414 -24.08 7.37 3.30
C TYR A 414 -23.38 6.33 2.41
N SER A 415 -23.58 5.03 2.63
CA SER A 415 -22.93 3.94 1.89
C SER A 415 -23.94 2.90 1.39
N MET A 416 -23.75 2.41 0.16
CA MET A 416 -24.55 1.32 -0.43
C MET A 416 -23.63 0.38 -1.23
N PRO A 417 -22.74 -0.36 -0.54
CA PRO A 417 -21.85 -1.32 -1.17
C PRO A 417 -22.63 -2.48 -1.83
N GLN A 418 -21.97 -3.22 -2.72
CA GLN A 418 -22.46 -4.51 -3.18
C GLN A 418 -22.02 -5.57 -2.17
N ILE A 419 -22.96 -6.09 -1.37
CA ILE A 419 -22.65 -7.14 -0.39
C ILE A 419 -22.51 -8.48 -1.10
N GLU A 420 -21.37 -9.14 -0.94
CA GLU A 420 -21.06 -10.41 -1.60
C GLU A 420 -21.79 -11.61 -0.96
N THR A 421 -21.77 -12.74 -1.65
CA THR A 421 -22.31 -14.02 -1.16
C THR A 421 -21.25 -15.10 -1.17
N GLY A 422 -21.07 -15.78 -0.03
CA GLY A 422 -20.26 -16.99 0.04
C GLY A 422 -18.75 -16.75 0.03
N ARG A 423 -18.31 -15.51 0.32
CA ARG A 423 -16.89 -15.11 0.33
C ARG A 423 -16.30 -14.90 1.71
N PHE A 424 -17.15 -14.76 2.73
CA PHE A 424 -16.75 -14.21 4.02
C PHE A 424 -17.21 -15.05 5.21
N TRP A 425 -16.32 -15.18 6.19
CA TRP A 425 -16.63 -15.76 7.49
C TRP A 425 -15.98 -14.96 8.61
N ILE A 426 -16.60 -14.98 9.78
CA ILE A 426 -16.03 -14.43 11.02
C ILE A 426 -16.01 -15.49 12.10
N ALA A 427 -15.03 -15.42 12.99
CA ALA A 427 -14.89 -16.31 14.13
C ALA A 427 -14.53 -15.51 15.40
N PRO A 428 -14.99 -15.96 16.58
CA PRO A 428 -14.39 -15.52 17.84
C PRO A 428 -12.96 -16.05 17.93
N ASP A 429 -12.27 -15.79 19.05
CA ASP A 429 -10.90 -16.27 19.28
C ASP A 429 -10.71 -17.76 18.85
N PRO A 430 -9.98 -18.03 17.76
CA PRO A 430 -9.81 -19.37 17.20
C PRO A 430 -8.96 -20.26 18.10
N ASP A 431 -8.18 -19.70 19.04
CA ASP A 431 -7.45 -20.47 20.04
C ASP A 431 -8.38 -21.12 21.06
N ILE A 432 -9.57 -20.54 21.25
CA ILE A 432 -10.62 -21.04 22.14
C ILE A 432 -11.67 -21.84 21.34
N TRP A 433 -12.03 -21.34 20.16
CA TRP A 433 -13.12 -21.86 19.33
C TRP A 433 -12.70 -22.13 17.86
N PRO A 434 -11.80 -23.09 17.60
CA PRO A 434 -11.14 -23.26 16.29
C PRO A 434 -12.07 -23.65 15.13
N THR A 435 -13.30 -24.08 15.42
CA THR A 435 -14.30 -24.49 14.42
C THR A 435 -15.49 -23.53 14.33
N ALA A 436 -15.43 -22.39 15.02
CA ALA A 436 -16.55 -21.46 15.17
C ALA A 436 -16.60 -20.40 14.04
N TRP A 437 -16.78 -20.85 12.80
CA TRP A 437 -16.88 -19.94 11.65
C TRP A 437 -18.33 -19.63 11.29
N TYR A 438 -18.64 -18.35 11.20
CA TYR A 438 -19.96 -17.84 10.84
C TYR A 438 -19.88 -17.17 9.47
N ALA A 439 -20.60 -17.72 8.49
CA ALA A 439 -20.71 -17.09 7.18
C ALA A 439 -21.45 -15.75 7.30
N ILE A 440 -20.94 -14.73 6.61
CA ILE A 440 -21.56 -13.41 6.47
C ILE A 440 -21.79 -13.07 4.99
N GLY A 441 -22.47 -11.96 4.73
CA GLY A 441 -22.82 -11.49 3.38
C GLY A 441 -24.33 -11.56 3.08
N GLN A 442 -24.70 -11.28 1.83
CA GLN A 442 -26.06 -10.92 1.40
C GLN A 442 -27.14 -11.97 1.70
N ASN A 443 -26.77 -13.25 1.75
CA ASN A 443 -27.71 -14.37 1.97
C ASN A 443 -27.59 -15.01 3.37
N THR A 444 -27.02 -14.28 4.32
CA THR A 444 -26.82 -14.71 5.71
C THR A 444 -27.61 -13.81 6.66
N PRO A 445 -27.70 -14.08 7.97
CA PRO A 445 -28.26 -13.12 8.92
C PRO A 445 -27.42 -11.83 9.12
N TYR A 446 -26.21 -11.79 8.54
CA TYR A 446 -25.17 -10.78 8.78
C TYR A 446 -24.78 -10.11 7.46
N HIS A 447 -25.52 -9.07 7.04
CA HIS A 447 -25.41 -8.46 5.71
C HIS A 447 -24.29 -7.40 5.61
N TYR A 448 -23.04 -7.82 5.70
CA TYR A 448 -21.88 -6.95 5.55
C TYR A 448 -20.67 -7.74 5.06
N ASP A 449 -19.71 -7.04 4.45
CA ASP A 449 -18.48 -7.61 3.90
C ASP A 449 -17.27 -7.26 4.78
N LEU A 450 -16.23 -8.08 4.72
CA LEU A 450 -15.00 -7.80 5.46
C LEU A 450 -14.10 -6.85 4.69
N CYS A 451 -13.50 -5.89 5.41
CA CYS A 451 -12.56 -4.95 4.80
C CYS A 451 -11.15 -5.52 4.75
N ILE A 452 -10.93 -6.56 3.94
CA ILE A 452 -9.65 -7.24 3.78
C ILE A 452 -9.35 -7.36 2.28
N LYS A 453 -8.15 -6.93 1.88
CA LYS A 453 -7.66 -6.90 0.50
C LYS A 453 -6.37 -7.71 0.37
N ALA A 454 -6.16 -8.32 -0.79
CA ALA A 454 -4.92 -9.03 -1.10
C ALA A 454 -4.24 -8.37 -2.31
N ILE A 455 -2.95 -8.06 -2.18
CA ILE A 455 -2.16 -7.39 -3.23
C ILE A 455 -1.18 -8.39 -3.83
N THR A 456 -1.32 -8.62 -5.13
CA THR A 456 -0.60 -9.67 -5.84
C THR A 456 0.03 -9.16 -7.13
N HIS A 457 1.01 -9.89 -7.66
CA HIS A 457 1.60 -9.63 -8.97
C HIS A 457 1.54 -10.88 -9.84
N ASP A 458 1.20 -10.71 -11.11
CA ASP A 458 1.33 -11.78 -12.10
C ASP A 458 2.78 -12.24 -12.21
N LEU A 459 2.94 -13.55 -12.40
CA LEU A 459 4.22 -14.20 -12.62
C LEU A 459 4.31 -14.80 -14.01
N PHE A 460 5.51 -14.72 -14.57
CA PHE A 460 5.79 -15.05 -15.96
C PHE A 460 6.96 -16.02 -16.09
N THR A 461 7.01 -16.67 -17.25
CA THR A 461 8.09 -17.56 -17.65
C THR A 461 8.96 -16.89 -18.71
N LEU A 462 10.27 -16.96 -18.52
CA LEU A 462 11.27 -16.65 -19.53
C LEU A 462 11.92 -17.96 -19.99
N SER A 463 11.71 -18.33 -21.25
CA SER A 463 12.26 -19.58 -21.81
C SER A 463 12.91 -19.37 -23.16
N GLY A 464 13.73 -20.33 -23.60
CA GLY A 464 14.36 -20.25 -24.90
C GLY A 464 15.34 -21.38 -25.17
N ILE A 465 16.01 -21.30 -26.31
CA ILE A 465 17.09 -22.21 -26.70
C ILE A 465 18.43 -21.45 -26.65
N ALA A 466 19.40 -22.04 -25.97
CA ALA A 466 20.78 -21.61 -25.93
C ALA A 466 21.62 -22.38 -26.97
N GLN A 467 22.31 -21.64 -27.82
CA GLN A 467 23.22 -22.19 -28.84
C GLN A 467 24.56 -21.47 -28.80
N TYR A 468 25.64 -22.13 -29.19
CA TYR A 468 26.91 -21.46 -29.42
C TYR A 468 26.86 -20.65 -30.72
N ASP A 469 27.47 -19.46 -30.74
CA ASP A 469 27.62 -18.62 -31.95
C ASP A 469 28.74 -19.15 -32.87
N ASP A 470 28.61 -20.41 -33.27
CA ASP A 470 29.45 -21.07 -34.28
C ASP A 470 28.72 -21.20 -35.62
N SER A 471 29.41 -21.71 -36.65
CA SER A 471 28.84 -21.85 -37.99
C SER A 471 27.65 -22.81 -38.07
N LEU A 472 27.49 -23.70 -37.09
CA LEU A 472 26.46 -24.74 -37.05
C LEU A 472 25.35 -24.43 -36.04
N GLN A 473 25.49 -23.35 -35.27
CA GLN A 473 24.69 -23.04 -34.08
C GLN A 473 24.53 -24.26 -33.18
N SER A 474 25.67 -24.85 -32.82
CA SER A 474 25.68 -26.06 -31.99
C SER A 474 24.98 -25.82 -30.66
N VAL A 475 24.34 -26.88 -30.15
CA VAL A 475 23.55 -26.81 -28.92
C VAL A 475 24.44 -26.51 -27.72
N ALA A 476 24.05 -25.52 -26.91
CA ALA A 476 24.74 -25.21 -25.66
C ALA A 476 24.09 -25.95 -24.48
N ALA A 477 24.26 -27.28 -24.43
CA ALA A 477 23.72 -28.15 -23.37
C ALA A 477 24.57 -28.13 -22.08
N ASN A 478 23.94 -28.41 -20.93
CA ASN A 478 24.55 -28.46 -19.60
C ASN A 478 25.26 -27.16 -19.19
N LEU A 479 24.74 -26.04 -19.67
CA LEU A 479 25.28 -24.73 -19.38
C LEU A 479 24.50 -24.06 -18.26
N ASN A 480 25.21 -23.53 -17.27
CA ASN A 480 24.60 -22.81 -16.17
C ASN A 480 24.34 -21.34 -16.56
N LEU A 481 23.07 -21.02 -16.76
CA LEU A 481 22.58 -19.67 -17.02
C LEU A 481 22.19 -19.00 -15.71
N LEU A 482 22.49 -17.71 -15.60
CA LEU A 482 22.21 -16.87 -14.44
C LEU A 482 21.35 -15.70 -14.89
N LEU A 483 20.21 -15.51 -14.26
CA LEU A 483 19.36 -14.35 -14.46
C LEU A 483 19.69 -13.32 -13.38
N TYR A 484 19.90 -12.07 -13.79
CA TYR A 484 20.21 -10.95 -12.92
C TYR A 484 19.14 -9.89 -13.02
N ASP A 485 18.91 -9.19 -11.92
CA ASP A 485 18.15 -7.94 -11.95
C ASP A 485 19.02 -6.78 -12.47
N THR A 486 18.42 -5.60 -12.63
CA THR A 486 19.12 -4.39 -13.07
C THR A 486 20.17 -3.87 -12.08
N ALA A 487 20.15 -4.34 -10.83
CA ALA A 487 21.17 -4.04 -9.82
C ALA A 487 22.35 -5.03 -9.87
N GLY A 488 22.33 -6.02 -10.78
CA GLY A 488 23.37 -7.04 -10.94
C GLY A 488 23.33 -8.15 -9.89
N ARG A 489 22.22 -8.28 -9.14
CA ARG A 489 22.01 -9.38 -8.20
C ARG A 489 21.42 -10.58 -8.95
N VAL A 490 21.87 -11.78 -8.60
CA VAL A 490 21.31 -13.01 -9.17
C VAL A 490 19.88 -13.18 -8.66
N VAL A 491 18.93 -13.28 -9.57
CA VAL A 491 17.52 -13.56 -9.33
C VAL A 491 17.29 -15.06 -9.31
N ASP A 492 17.82 -15.76 -10.31
CA ASP A 492 17.66 -17.21 -10.46
C ASP A 492 18.78 -17.82 -11.33
N SER A 493 18.89 -19.14 -11.34
CA SER A 493 19.87 -19.90 -12.13
C SER A 493 19.27 -21.19 -12.67
N VAL A 494 19.52 -21.49 -13.94
CA VAL A 494 19.02 -22.72 -14.59
C VAL A 494 20.11 -23.37 -15.43
N VAL A 495 20.02 -24.69 -15.59
CA VAL A 495 20.95 -25.45 -16.45
C VAL A 495 20.22 -25.83 -17.73
N THR A 496 20.82 -25.51 -18.88
CA THR A 496 20.26 -25.88 -20.18
C THR A 496 20.22 -27.40 -20.38
N ASP A 497 19.16 -27.90 -20.99
CA ASP A 497 18.99 -29.33 -21.25
C ASP A 497 19.81 -29.83 -22.45
N SER A 498 19.65 -31.11 -22.82
CA SER A 498 20.35 -31.72 -23.97
C SER A 498 20.05 -31.09 -25.34
N THR A 499 18.98 -30.30 -25.43
CA THR A 499 18.57 -29.54 -26.63
C THR A 499 18.97 -28.08 -26.56
N GLY A 500 19.55 -27.65 -25.42
CA GLY A 500 19.89 -26.26 -25.13
C GLY A 500 18.71 -25.47 -24.56
N TYR A 501 17.57 -26.11 -24.30
CA TYR A 501 16.40 -25.44 -23.75
C TYR A 501 16.65 -25.00 -22.30
N TYR A 502 16.14 -23.82 -21.96
CA TYR A 502 16.11 -23.28 -20.60
C TYR A 502 14.76 -22.62 -20.30
N SER A 503 14.40 -22.54 -19.02
CA SER A 503 13.19 -21.90 -18.55
C SER A 503 13.40 -21.36 -17.14
N PHE A 504 13.31 -20.04 -16.98
CA PHE A 504 13.19 -19.35 -15.70
C PHE A 504 11.70 -19.11 -15.44
N GLU A 505 11.20 -19.58 -14.31
CA GLU A 505 9.79 -19.47 -13.94
C GLU A 505 9.61 -18.46 -12.81
N ASN A 506 8.36 -18.06 -12.56
CA ASN A 506 7.98 -17.22 -11.40
C ASN A 506 8.64 -15.84 -11.39
N LEU A 507 8.82 -15.23 -12.56
CA LEU A 507 9.41 -13.91 -12.70
C LEU A 507 8.35 -12.81 -12.72
N ARG A 508 8.63 -11.67 -12.08
CA ARG A 508 7.80 -10.47 -12.21
C ARG A 508 8.05 -9.78 -13.56
N SER A 509 7.10 -8.95 -14.00
CA SER A 509 7.36 -7.95 -15.05
C SER A 509 8.57 -7.10 -14.66
N GLY A 510 9.47 -6.85 -15.60
CA GLY A 510 10.72 -6.15 -15.32
C GLY A 510 11.81 -6.36 -16.38
N ASN A 511 12.93 -5.69 -16.13
CA ASN A 511 14.12 -5.81 -16.95
C ASN A 511 15.13 -6.72 -16.26
N TYR A 512 15.68 -7.66 -17.03
CA TYR A 512 16.63 -8.66 -16.56
C TYR A 512 17.84 -8.71 -17.47
N LEU A 513 18.95 -9.19 -16.92
CA LEU A 513 20.16 -9.52 -17.66
C LEU A 513 20.44 -11.01 -17.55
N LEU A 514 20.77 -11.65 -18.66
CA LEU A 514 21.15 -13.04 -18.70
C LEU A 514 22.66 -13.18 -18.84
N GLY A 515 23.24 -13.99 -17.95
CA GLY A 515 24.64 -14.39 -17.99
C GLY A 515 24.77 -15.91 -18.09
N ALA A 516 25.98 -16.36 -18.41
CA ALA A 516 26.28 -17.78 -18.52
C ALA A 516 27.65 -18.10 -17.96
N THR A 517 27.77 -19.28 -17.35
CA THR A 517 29.01 -19.79 -16.76
C THR A 517 29.28 -21.21 -17.24
N LEU A 518 30.56 -21.50 -17.47
CA LEU A 518 30.99 -22.84 -17.85
C LEU A 518 31.05 -23.77 -16.62
N SER A 519 30.65 -25.02 -16.82
CA SER A 519 30.85 -26.11 -15.86
C SER A 519 32.30 -26.65 -15.88
N GLU A 520 33.03 -26.47 -16.99
CA GLU A 520 34.43 -26.87 -17.17
C GLU A 520 35.23 -25.85 -17.99
N ASN A 521 36.56 -25.81 -17.82
CA ASN A 521 37.44 -24.88 -18.55
C ASN A 521 37.53 -25.22 -20.05
N VAL A 522 36.76 -24.50 -20.88
CA VAL A 522 36.92 -24.55 -22.35
C VAL A 522 38.12 -23.70 -22.75
N THR A 523 39.19 -24.36 -23.18
CA THR A 523 40.38 -23.72 -23.76
C THR A 523 40.60 -24.28 -25.16
N GLY A 524 40.74 -23.43 -26.18
CA GLY A 524 41.10 -23.91 -27.53
C GLY A 524 40.63 -23.10 -28.74
N THR A 525 39.69 -22.16 -28.61
CA THR A 525 39.15 -21.41 -29.77
C THR A 525 39.80 -20.04 -29.98
N ILE A 526 40.26 -19.39 -28.90
CA ILE A 526 40.88 -18.05 -28.92
C ILE A 526 42.31 -18.13 -29.46
N ASN A 527 42.61 -17.36 -30.52
CA ASN A 527 43.93 -17.28 -31.15
C ASN A 527 44.28 -15.87 -31.65
N SER A 528 45.49 -15.68 -32.19
CA SER A 528 46.01 -14.35 -32.56
C SER A 528 45.16 -13.62 -33.61
N THR A 529 44.40 -14.36 -34.42
CA THR A 529 43.46 -13.76 -35.37
C THR A 529 42.30 -13.05 -34.66
N ASP A 530 41.93 -13.43 -33.43
CA ASP A 530 40.85 -12.79 -32.65
C ASP A 530 41.29 -11.40 -32.22
N ALA A 531 42.52 -11.31 -31.71
CA ALA A 531 43.15 -10.05 -31.37
C ALA A 531 43.24 -9.12 -32.59
N LEU A 532 43.57 -9.67 -33.77
CA LEU A 532 43.57 -8.91 -35.02
C LEU A 532 42.17 -8.40 -35.37
N ALA A 533 41.14 -9.23 -35.25
CA ALA A 533 39.75 -8.84 -35.49
C ALA A 533 39.33 -7.66 -34.59
N VAL A 534 39.56 -7.74 -33.27
CA VAL A 534 39.25 -6.63 -32.37
C VAL A 534 40.03 -5.36 -32.76
N ALA A 535 41.32 -5.49 -33.08
CA ALA A 535 42.13 -4.36 -33.51
C ALA A 535 41.62 -3.71 -34.82
N LEU A 536 41.19 -4.50 -35.80
CA LEU A 536 40.63 -3.99 -37.06
C LEU A 536 39.33 -3.21 -36.82
N HIS A 537 38.47 -3.70 -35.91
CA HIS A 537 37.24 -3.02 -35.52
C HIS A 537 37.53 -1.67 -34.84
N LEU A 538 38.44 -1.65 -33.85
CA LEU A 538 38.84 -0.43 -33.14
C LEU A 538 39.42 0.65 -34.06
N ASN A 539 40.12 0.24 -35.13
CA ASN A 539 40.71 1.15 -36.10
C ASN A 539 39.74 1.57 -37.23
N ASN A 540 38.45 1.20 -37.14
CA ASN A 540 37.41 1.51 -38.13
C ASN A 540 37.84 1.16 -39.58
N ILE A 541 38.49 0.01 -39.76
CA ILE A 541 38.96 -0.42 -41.08
C ILE A 541 37.75 -0.71 -41.98
N SER A 542 37.73 -0.07 -43.16
CA SER A 542 36.64 -0.22 -44.14
C SER A 542 36.40 -1.70 -44.48
N GLY A 543 35.16 -2.16 -44.30
CA GLY A 543 34.76 -3.55 -44.56
C GLY A 543 34.93 -4.51 -43.37
N PHE A 544 35.39 -4.02 -42.21
CA PHE A 544 35.52 -4.82 -40.99
C PHE A 544 34.78 -4.17 -39.82
N THR A 545 33.74 -4.83 -39.31
CA THR A 545 33.01 -4.38 -38.12
C THR A 545 32.49 -5.60 -37.37
N LEU A 546 32.80 -5.68 -36.07
CA LEU A 546 32.20 -6.67 -35.18
C LEU A 546 30.77 -6.24 -34.84
N SER A 547 29.86 -7.20 -34.74
CA SER A 547 28.45 -6.98 -34.38
C SER A 547 27.91 -8.15 -33.57
N GLY A 548 26.82 -7.94 -32.84
CA GLY A 548 26.13 -9.00 -32.09
C GLY A 548 27.04 -9.68 -31.05
N ALA A 549 26.98 -11.01 -30.96
CA ALA A 549 27.74 -11.79 -29.98
C ALA A 549 29.26 -11.61 -30.12
N ALA A 550 29.78 -11.44 -31.35
CA ALA A 550 31.21 -11.21 -31.59
C ALA A 550 31.68 -9.83 -31.09
N LEU A 551 30.84 -8.80 -31.19
CA LEU A 551 31.16 -7.48 -30.61
C LEU A 551 31.15 -7.54 -29.08
N ALA A 552 30.15 -8.19 -28.51
CA ALA A 552 30.05 -8.33 -27.05
C ALA A 552 31.19 -9.19 -26.47
N ALA A 553 31.66 -10.20 -27.21
CA ALA A 553 32.84 -11.00 -26.85
C ALA A 553 34.17 -10.25 -27.02
N ALA A 554 34.20 -9.10 -27.69
CA ALA A 554 35.43 -8.34 -27.92
C ALA A 554 35.96 -7.67 -26.65
N ASP A 555 35.08 -7.35 -25.67
CA ASP A 555 35.45 -6.96 -24.31
C ASP A 555 35.97 -8.19 -23.53
N ALA A 556 37.25 -8.47 -23.75
CA ALA A 556 37.93 -9.67 -23.28
C ALA A 556 38.48 -9.53 -21.87
N ASN A 557 38.65 -8.30 -21.37
CA ASN A 557 39.06 -8.03 -19.99
C ASN A 557 37.85 -7.79 -19.04
N ALA A 558 36.63 -7.67 -19.58
CA ALA A 558 35.37 -7.50 -18.87
C ALA A 558 35.25 -6.18 -18.08
N ASP A 559 35.90 -5.11 -18.56
CA ASP A 559 35.80 -3.77 -17.96
C ASP A 559 34.71 -2.89 -18.59
N GLN A 560 33.92 -3.46 -19.52
CA GLN A 560 32.85 -2.81 -20.27
C GLN A 560 33.33 -1.70 -21.23
N THR A 561 34.63 -1.60 -21.47
CA THR A 561 35.21 -0.65 -22.42
C THR A 561 35.99 -1.40 -23.49
N LEU A 562 35.58 -1.21 -24.76
CA LEU A 562 36.26 -1.86 -25.87
C LEU A 562 37.48 -1.03 -26.29
N ASP A 563 38.69 -1.50 -26.00
CA ASP A 563 39.92 -0.76 -26.28
C ASP A 563 41.16 -1.65 -26.58
N SER A 564 42.35 -1.04 -26.61
CA SER A 564 43.60 -1.76 -26.87
C SER A 564 43.99 -2.78 -25.79
N LEU A 565 43.47 -2.65 -24.57
CA LEU A 565 43.66 -3.59 -23.48
C LEU A 565 42.94 -4.92 -23.74
N ASP A 566 41.84 -4.92 -24.48
CA ASP A 566 41.18 -6.15 -24.93
C ASP A 566 42.02 -6.93 -25.93
N VAL A 567 42.59 -6.23 -26.90
CA VAL A 567 43.54 -6.82 -27.86
C VAL A 567 44.70 -7.45 -27.11
N ALA A 568 45.25 -6.74 -26.12
CA ALA A 568 46.33 -7.25 -25.28
C ALA A 568 45.87 -8.41 -24.38
N ALA A 569 44.63 -8.39 -23.87
CA ALA A 569 44.05 -9.46 -23.09
C ALA A 569 43.95 -10.74 -23.92
N ILE A 570 43.37 -10.66 -25.12
CA ILE A 570 43.29 -11.77 -26.08
C ILE A 570 44.70 -12.28 -26.41
N GLN A 571 45.64 -11.41 -26.75
CA GLN A 571 47.03 -11.80 -27.04
C GLN A 571 47.69 -12.52 -25.87
N LYS A 572 47.50 -12.04 -24.63
CA LYS A 572 47.99 -12.73 -23.43
C LYS A 572 47.39 -14.13 -23.30
N ARG A 573 46.09 -14.30 -23.58
CA ARG A 573 45.43 -15.63 -23.61
C ARG A 573 46.06 -16.56 -24.64
N THR A 574 46.60 -16.03 -25.74
CA THR A 574 47.25 -16.84 -26.79
C THR A 574 48.70 -17.24 -26.51
N VAL A 575 49.38 -16.61 -25.53
CA VAL A 575 50.84 -16.73 -25.34
C VAL A 575 51.26 -17.43 -24.04
N LEU A 576 50.43 -17.57 -22.99
CA LEU A 576 50.85 -18.13 -21.68
C LEU A 576 49.89 -19.14 -21.00
N ILE A 577 50.50 -20.28 -20.62
CA ILE A 577 50.41 -21.18 -19.43
C ILE A 577 49.03 -21.60 -18.86
N PRO A 578 48.72 -22.92 -18.76
CA PRO A 578 47.54 -23.42 -18.05
C PRO A 578 47.51 -22.93 -16.60
N GLY A 579 46.45 -22.22 -16.21
CA GLY A 579 46.15 -21.90 -14.80
C GLY A 579 46.22 -20.42 -14.38
N THR A 580 46.36 -19.46 -15.29
CA THR A 580 46.47 -18.03 -14.91
C THR A 580 45.43 -17.11 -15.56
N ILE A 581 44.19 -17.58 -15.75
CA ILE A 581 43.08 -16.72 -16.16
C ILE A 581 41.84 -17.18 -15.38
N GLY A 582 41.24 -16.28 -14.60
CA GLY A 582 40.01 -16.54 -13.85
C GLY A 582 38.87 -16.97 -14.77
N ASN A 583 37.90 -17.71 -14.19
CA ASN A 583 36.76 -18.34 -14.85
C ASN A 583 36.34 -17.67 -16.18
N PRO A 584 36.34 -18.39 -17.32
CA PRO A 584 35.86 -17.84 -18.58
C PRO A 584 34.37 -17.52 -18.48
N LEU A 585 34.03 -16.25 -18.21
CA LEU A 585 32.68 -15.75 -18.30
C LEU A 585 32.29 -15.76 -19.79
N LEU A 586 31.28 -16.55 -20.12
CA LEU A 586 30.69 -16.57 -21.45
C LEU A 586 29.93 -15.25 -21.68
N VAL A 587 29.78 -14.89 -22.94
CA VAL A 587 28.92 -13.81 -23.40
C VAL A 587 27.63 -14.40 -23.88
N VAL A 588 26.52 -13.86 -23.36
CA VAL A 588 25.17 -14.14 -23.82
C VAL A 588 24.72 -12.98 -24.72
N ASN A 589 24.17 -13.29 -25.90
CA ASN A 589 23.64 -12.29 -26.81
C ASN A 589 22.29 -12.74 -27.40
N PRO A 590 21.21 -11.96 -27.24
CA PRO A 590 21.10 -10.75 -26.41
C PRO A 590 21.11 -11.09 -24.93
N SER A 591 21.79 -10.30 -24.10
CA SER A 591 21.78 -10.47 -22.63
C SER A 591 20.63 -9.72 -21.95
N ALA A 592 20.18 -8.59 -22.48
CA ALA A 592 19.08 -7.84 -21.91
C ALA A 592 17.72 -8.40 -22.35
N ILE A 593 16.82 -8.53 -21.39
CA ILE A 593 15.49 -9.11 -21.56
C ILE A 593 14.48 -8.25 -20.81
N THR A 594 13.33 -7.99 -21.42
CA THR A 594 12.21 -7.31 -20.78
C THR A 594 11.02 -8.25 -20.76
N ILE A 595 10.48 -8.48 -19.57
CA ILE A 595 9.20 -9.17 -19.36
C ILE A 595 8.15 -8.09 -19.17
N ALA A 596 7.14 -8.06 -20.03
CA ALA A 596 6.07 -7.07 -20.02
C ALA A 596 4.71 -7.78 -20.03
N ALA A 597 4.19 -8.08 -18.84
CA ALA A 597 2.88 -8.68 -18.59
C ALA A 597 2.57 -10.00 -19.35
N SER A 598 3.60 -10.70 -19.85
CA SER A 598 3.47 -11.92 -20.64
C SER A 598 4.73 -12.78 -20.60
N ASP A 599 4.55 -14.09 -20.83
CA ASP A 599 5.67 -15.04 -20.99
C ASP A 599 6.54 -14.64 -22.18
N VAL A 600 7.86 -14.79 -22.01
CA VAL A 600 8.86 -14.38 -23.00
C VAL A 600 9.58 -15.61 -23.54
N SER A 601 9.60 -15.74 -24.87
CA SER A 601 10.50 -16.67 -25.56
C SER A 601 11.69 -15.90 -26.11
N HIS A 602 12.90 -16.23 -25.63
CA HIS A 602 14.13 -15.52 -25.95
C HIS A 602 15.24 -16.52 -26.27
N ASN A 603 15.58 -16.71 -27.54
CA ASN A 603 16.72 -17.56 -27.91
C ASN A 603 18.02 -16.77 -27.75
N ILE A 604 19.07 -17.44 -27.27
CA ILE A 604 20.36 -16.81 -27.00
C ILE A 604 21.50 -17.49 -27.74
N LEU A 605 22.43 -16.67 -28.18
CA LEU A 605 23.71 -17.10 -28.71
C LEU A 605 24.81 -16.90 -27.67
N ILE A 606 25.66 -17.89 -27.54
CA ILE A 606 26.67 -17.99 -26.50
C ILE A 606 28.05 -18.03 -27.11
N ARG A 607 28.94 -17.20 -26.57
CA ARG A 607 30.29 -17.05 -27.09
C ARG A 607 31.30 -16.92 -25.97
N LEU A 608 32.49 -17.48 -26.16
CA LEU A 608 33.59 -17.30 -25.22
C LEU A 608 34.11 -15.85 -25.32
N ARG A 609 34.27 -15.13 -24.21
CA ARG A 609 34.92 -13.81 -24.25
C ARG A 609 36.29 -13.91 -24.91
N GLY A 610 36.58 -13.00 -25.83
CA GLY A 610 37.81 -12.96 -26.61
C GLY A 610 37.84 -13.88 -27.84
N ASP A 611 36.84 -14.75 -28.02
CA ASP A 611 36.61 -15.45 -29.28
C ASP A 611 35.66 -14.58 -30.11
N VAL A 612 36.15 -13.93 -31.16
CA VAL A 612 35.38 -12.95 -31.94
C VAL A 612 35.30 -13.29 -33.43
N LYS A 613 35.80 -14.47 -33.80
CA LYS A 613 35.96 -14.88 -35.20
C LYS A 613 34.76 -15.63 -35.78
N ARG A 614 34.66 -15.66 -37.10
CA ARG A 614 33.99 -16.79 -37.76
C ARG A 614 35.03 -17.65 -38.45
#